data_AF-A0A1V4D1Z5-F1
#
_entry.id   AF-A0A1V4D1Z5-F1
#
_cell.length_a   1.000
_cell.length_b   1.000
_cell.length_c   1.000
_cell.angle_alpha   90.00
_cell.angle_beta   90.00
_cell.angle_gamma   90.00
#
_symmetry.space_group_name_H-M   'P 1'
#
loop_
_entity.id
_entity.type
_entity.pdbx_description
1 polymer ?
#
loop_
_entity_poly.entity_id
_entity_poly.type
_entity_poly.pdbx_seq_one_letter_code
_entity_poly.pdbx_strand_id
1 'polypeptide(L)'
;MSRLLGSVPWPSARHSRATGQERERAERDALHLLREGPCGVCRERDDATRRWLTYFAHESHTDQGVMARLGAAAGFCPAHTRHLLADTSASWLLPPVHDAALTGGQRLLADTSTGPGPCPACVNGADAEDRALQTVIRAVDRPPVREAVADEAMCLPHMALLATRTGADDGGWLAGAALAHLERQRTGMSWLAGMDPDATARALLHPLLDPLLRAEQHQQQRAVLDRWDADIALVCCPLCLAEHRAARRLLRWAATSTDSRRPAREETGLCPRHLHDLTALGGPSVSAVVADNRARWSDQLTRFRESAPRGRAARRTAAAQLLRPPDCRACAEEHTAVRRQAALLAAAVRDPVRARAFEHAHGICLRHALDHSGALPSLVRTVLDARLALLRWEVDEWSRRQDWHTRHEAKGAEMAVGRRAPSLLDGHVYAGLPAQPHLAAPPHERQPAAED
;
A
#
# COMPACT_ATOMS: atom_id res chain seq x y z
N MET A 1 1.38 -2.72 8.25
CA MET A 1 0.12 -2.91 9.00
C MET A 1 0.30 -3.44 10.42
N SER A 2 1.39 -4.14 10.79
CA SER A 2 1.54 -4.70 12.16
C SER A 2 1.83 -3.70 13.30
N ARG A 3 2.07 -2.41 13.04
CA ARG A 3 2.36 -1.40 14.09
C ARG A 3 1.14 -0.61 14.59
N LEU A 4 -0.04 -0.81 14.02
CA LEU A 4 -1.27 -0.11 14.46
C LEU A 4 -2.13 -0.91 15.46
N LEU A 5 -1.70 -2.12 15.84
CA LEU A 5 -2.33 -2.85 16.95
C LEU A 5 -1.76 -2.37 18.29
N GLY A 6 -1.83 -1.05 18.52
CA GLY A 6 -1.74 -0.52 19.88
C GLY A 6 -2.75 -1.28 20.72
N SER A 7 -2.28 -1.95 21.77
CA SER A 7 -3.11 -2.79 22.63
C SER A 7 -4.16 -1.94 23.32
N VAL A 8 -5.32 -1.75 22.67
CA VAL A 8 -6.51 -1.25 23.34
C VAL A 8 -6.85 -2.31 24.39
N PRO A 9 -6.77 -2.00 25.69
CA PRO A 9 -7.14 -2.96 26.71
C PRO A 9 -8.60 -3.31 26.47
N TRP A 10 -8.85 -4.56 26.10
CA TRP A 10 -10.19 -5.11 26.00
C TRP A 10 -10.89 -4.83 27.34
N PRO A 11 -11.98 -4.04 27.36
CA PRO A 11 -12.78 -3.93 28.56
C PRO A 11 -13.24 -5.34 28.88
N SER A 12 -12.70 -5.91 29.95
CA SER A 12 -13.11 -7.23 30.45
C SER A 12 -14.62 -7.18 30.63
N ALA A 13 -15.30 -7.97 29.81
CA ALA A 13 -16.73 -8.20 29.72
C ALA A 13 -17.48 -8.04 31.05
N ARG A 14 -17.76 -6.81 31.49
CA ARG A 14 -19.01 -6.53 32.21
C ARG A 14 -20.05 -6.36 31.11
N HIS A 15 -20.58 -7.48 30.66
CA HIS A 15 -21.83 -7.50 29.89
C HIS A 15 -22.92 -7.02 30.85
N SER A 16 -23.04 -5.70 31.01
CA SER A 16 -24.34 -5.12 31.35
C SER A 16 -25.32 -5.73 30.35
N ARG A 17 -26.36 -6.39 30.83
CA ARG A 17 -27.36 -7.06 29.98
C ARG A 17 -27.90 -6.01 29.01
N ALA A 18 -27.39 -6.01 27.78
CA ALA A 18 -27.87 -5.13 26.73
C ALA A 18 -29.37 -5.37 26.61
N THR A 19 -30.14 -4.28 26.52
CA THR A 19 -31.59 -4.35 26.40
C THR A 19 -31.98 -5.04 25.10
N GLY A 20 -33.21 -5.56 25.00
CA GLY A 20 -33.71 -6.15 23.74
C GLY A 20 -33.57 -5.19 22.55
N GLN A 21 -33.87 -3.91 22.79
CA GLN A 21 -33.78 -2.83 21.80
C GLN A 21 -32.34 -2.57 21.31
N GLU A 22 -31.34 -2.60 22.19
CA GLU A 22 -29.94 -2.45 21.81
C GLU A 22 -29.46 -3.61 20.92
N ARG A 23 -29.92 -4.83 21.20
CA ARG A 23 -29.61 -6.02 20.40
C ARG A 23 -30.23 -5.94 19.01
N GLU A 24 -31.51 -5.57 18.91
CA GLU A 24 -32.20 -5.37 17.63
C GLU A 24 -31.54 -4.27 16.79
N ARG A 25 -31.09 -3.18 17.43
CA ARG A 25 -30.33 -2.13 16.74
C ARG A 25 -28.99 -2.66 16.20
N ALA A 26 -28.21 -3.35 17.03
CA ALA A 26 -26.93 -3.92 16.59
C ALA A 26 -27.09 -4.90 15.43
N GLU A 27 -28.15 -5.72 15.45
CA GLU A 27 -28.49 -6.63 14.36
C GLU A 27 -28.80 -5.89 13.06
N ARG A 28 -29.65 -4.86 13.10
CA ARG A 28 -29.96 -4.03 11.92
C ARG A 28 -28.72 -3.34 11.35
N ASP A 29 -27.89 -2.77 12.22
CA ASP A 29 -26.67 -2.07 11.81
C ASP A 29 -25.68 -3.03 11.15
N ALA A 30 -25.50 -4.23 11.71
CA ALA A 30 -24.65 -5.28 11.13
C ALA A 30 -25.18 -5.78 9.78
N LEU A 31 -26.49 -6.04 9.67
CA LEU A 31 -27.09 -6.44 8.40
C LEU A 31 -26.97 -5.35 7.33
N HIS A 32 -27.17 -4.08 7.69
CA HIS A 32 -26.97 -2.98 6.76
C HIS A 32 -25.53 -2.93 6.22
N LEU A 33 -24.54 -3.08 7.10
CA LEU A 33 -23.13 -3.15 6.71
C LEU A 33 -22.84 -4.32 5.75
N LEU A 34 -23.46 -5.48 5.97
CA LEU A 34 -23.21 -6.72 5.21
C LEU A 34 -24.03 -6.86 3.91
N ARG A 35 -25.03 -6.01 3.65
CA ARG A 35 -25.96 -6.17 2.51
C ARG A 35 -25.35 -5.98 1.13
N GLU A 36 -24.29 -5.20 1.01
CA GLU A 36 -23.80 -4.73 -0.28
C GLU A 36 -22.37 -5.23 -0.55
N GLY A 37 -22.08 -5.62 -1.79
CA GLY A 37 -20.72 -5.89 -2.26
C GLY A 37 -19.98 -7.06 -1.61
N PRO A 38 -18.70 -7.26 -1.96
CA PRO A 38 -17.93 -8.46 -1.58
C PRO A 38 -17.43 -8.43 -0.13
N CYS A 39 -17.35 -7.26 0.51
CA CYS A 39 -17.03 -7.15 1.93
C CYS A 39 -17.48 -5.80 2.50
N GLY A 40 -18.45 -5.83 3.42
CA GLY A 40 -18.95 -4.62 4.10
C GLY A 40 -17.88 -3.83 4.86
N VAL A 41 -16.95 -4.54 5.50
CA VAL A 41 -15.87 -3.93 6.29
C VAL A 41 -14.82 -3.24 5.40
N CYS A 42 -14.38 -3.91 4.32
CA CYS A 42 -13.50 -3.27 3.32
C CYS A 42 -14.16 -2.03 2.71
N ARG A 43 -15.47 -2.10 2.41
CA ARG A 43 -16.21 -0.96 1.84
C ARG A 43 -16.20 0.22 2.80
N GLU A 44 -16.58 0.03 4.05
CA GLU A 44 -16.61 1.13 5.03
C GLU A 44 -15.22 1.76 5.23
N ARG A 45 -14.15 0.96 5.27
CA ARG A 45 -12.75 1.43 5.30
C ARG A 45 -12.43 2.33 4.11
N ASP A 46 -12.72 1.86 2.90
CA ASP A 46 -12.38 2.55 1.66
C ASP A 46 -13.26 3.80 1.46
N ASP A 47 -14.54 3.74 1.82
CA ASP A 47 -15.49 4.85 1.78
C ASP A 47 -15.10 5.93 2.78
N ALA A 48 -14.75 5.57 4.02
CA ALA A 48 -14.24 6.52 5.01
C ALA A 48 -12.94 7.18 4.55
N THR A 49 -12.05 6.43 3.91
CA THR A 49 -10.81 6.97 3.33
C THR A 49 -11.10 7.97 2.20
N ARG A 50 -11.98 7.63 1.26
CA ARG A 50 -12.39 8.55 0.18
C ARG A 50 -13.06 9.80 0.74
N ARG A 51 -14.02 9.65 1.65
CA ARG A 51 -14.68 10.80 2.32
C ARG A 51 -13.66 11.70 3.01
N TRP A 52 -12.66 11.12 3.68
CA TRP A 52 -11.59 11.89 4.31
C TRP A 52 -10.73 12.66 3.29
N LEU A 53 -10.36 12.03 2.16
CA LEU A 53 -9.58 12.69 1.11
C LEU A 53 -10.37 13.81 0.43
N THR A 54 -11.65 13.59 0.15
CA THR A 54 -12.57 14.62 -0.34
C THR A 54 -12.70 15.77 0.66
N TYR A 55 -12.91 15.47 1.94
CA TYR A 55 -12.99 16.49 3.00
C TYR A 55 -11.67 17.25 3.18
N PHE A 56 -10.53 16.56 3.10
CA PHE A 56 -9.22 17.17 3.08
C PHE A 56 -9.09 18.15 1.91
N ALA A 57 -9.50 17.71 0.71
CA ALA A 57 -9.39 18.52 -0.48
C ALA A 57 -10.24 19.78 -0.44
N HIS A 58 -11.45 19.70 0.11
CA HIS A 58 -12.35 20.86 0.18
C HIS A 58 -12.13 21.75 1.40
N GLU A 59 -11.81 21.18 2.57
CA GLU A 59 -11.88 21.90 3.85
C GLU A 59 -10.60 21.78 4.69
N SER A 60 -10.12 20.56 4.95
CA SER A 60 -9.10 20.37 6.01
C SER A 60 -7.65 20.62 5.60
N HIS A 61 -7.35 20.94 4.34
CA HIS A 61 -5.97 21.23 3.93
C HIS A 61 -5.40 22.50 4.57
N THR A 62 -6.25 23.38 5.12
CA THR A 62 -5.85 24.57 5.90
C THR A 62 -5.75 24.30 7.41
N ASP A 63 -6.21 23.14 7.89
CA ASP A 63 -6.14 22.77 9.30
C ASP A 63 -4.70 22.43 9.70
N GLN A 64 -4.15 23.21 10.65
CA GLN A 64 -2.76 23.05 11.10
C GLN A 64 -2.49 21.69 11.74
N GLY A 65 -3.47 21.09 12.44
CA GLY A 65 -3.33 19.78 13.06
C GLY A 65 -3.30 18.65 12.04
N VAL A 66 -4.08 18.75 10.96
CA VAL A 66 -4.03 17.83 9.82
C VAL A 66 -2.69 17.94 9.10
N MET A 67 -2.24 19.16 8.79
CA MET A 67 -0.94 19.39 8.12
C MET A 67 0.25 18.98 9.00
N ALA A 68 0.18 19.18 10.32
CA ALA A 68 1.19 18.68 11.25
C ALA A 68 1.28 17.15 11.26
N ARG A 69 0.13 16.44 11.25
CA ARG A 69 0.10 14.97 11.13
C ARG A 69 0.63 14.49 9.78
N LEU A 70 0.30 15.19 8.70
CA LEU A 70 0.83 14.91 7.37
C LEU A 70 2.35 15.09 7.33
N GLY A 71 2.87 16.17 7.92
CA GLY A 71 4.30 16.36 8.08
C GLY A 71 4.95 15.27 8.93
N ALA A 72 4.35 14.87 10.06
CA ALA A 72 4.86 13.76 10.87
C ALA A 72 4.94 12.43 10.09
N ALA A 73 4.06 12.21 9.12
CA ALA A 73 4.07 11.05 8.22
C ALA A 73 5.04 11.16 7.02
N ALA A 74 5.70 12.33 6.87
CA ALA A 74 6.41 12.73 5.66
C ALA A 74 5.54 12.64 4.39
N GLY A 75 4.29 13.07 4.50
CA GLY A 75 3.30 13.06 3.42
C GLY A 75 2.30 11.89 3.47
N PHE A 76 1.54 11.74 2.39
CA PHE A 76 0.66 10.60 2.20
C PHE A 76 1.42 9.35 1.79
N CYS A 77 0.81 8.18 2.01
CA CYS A 77 1.35 6.93 1.47
C CYS A 77 1.18 6.89 -0.06
N PRO A 78 1.94 6.02 -0.78
CA PRO A 78 1.91 5.97 -2.23
C PRO A 78 0.52 5.80 -2.84
N ALA A 79 -0.33 4.98 -2.22
CA ALA A 79 -1.71 4.75 -2.67
C ALA A 79 -2.57 6.04 -2.61
N HIS A 80 -2.49 6.79 -1.51
CA HIS A 80 -3.26 8.03 -1.36
C HIS A 80 -2.68 9.19 -2.15
N THR A 81 -1.36 9.24 -2.36
CA THR A 81 -0.77 10.20 -3.30
C THR A 81 -1.22 9.91 -4.73
N ARG A 82 -1.29 8.64 -5.16
CA ARG A 82 -1.86 8.27 -6.47
C ARG A 82 -3.33 8.65 -6.58
N HIS A 83 -4.11 8.46 -5.53
CA HIS A 83 -5.52 8.88 -5.51
C HIS A 83 -5.65 10.40 -5.74
N LEU A 84 -4.87 11.22 -5.02
CA LEU A 84 -4.89 12.68 -5.20
C LEU A 84 -4.35 13.11 -6.57
N LEU A 85 -3.37 12.41 -7.12
CA LEU A 85 -2.87 12.67 -8.48
C LEU A 85 -3.88 12.36 -9.57
N ALA A 86 -4.76 11.38 -9.34
CA ALA A 86 -5.82 10.99 -10.26
C ALA A 86 -7.04 11.92 -10.16
N ASP A 87 -7.21 12.62 -9.04
CA ASP A 87 -8.26 13.62 -8.85
C ASP A 87 -7.80 14.99 -9.39
N THR A 88 -8.28 15.36 -10.58
CA THR A 88 -7.95 16.63 -11.22
C THR A 88 -8.36 17.83 -10.36
N SER A 89 -9.42 17.69 -9.56
CA SER A 89 -9.88 18.72 -8.63
C SER A 89 -8.95 18.93 -7.43
N ALA A 90 -8.07 17.95 -7.15
CA ALA A 90 -7.10 18.01 -6.07
C ALA A 90 -5.69 18.44 -6.50
N SER A 91 -5.46 18.68 -7.81
CA SER A 91 -4.13 18.98 -8.35
C SER A 91 -3.45 20.21 -7.74
N TRP A 92 -4.22 21.22 -7.34
CA TRP A 92 -3.74 22.44 -6.68
C TRP A 92 -3.35 22.22 -5.20
N LEU A 93 -3.75 21.11 -4.58
CA LEU A 93 -3.41 20.78 -3.19
C LEU A 93 -2.07 20.06 -3.05
N LEU A 94 -1.56 19.50 -4.14
CA LEU A 94 -0.36 18.70 -4.12
C LEU A 94 0.85 19.49 -3.61
N PRO A 95 1.10 20.76 -4.00
CA PRO A 95 2.26 21.49 -3.51
C PRO A 95 2.21 21.79 -2.00
N PRO A 96 1.10 22.25 -1.39
CA PRO A 96 0.98 22.33 0.08
C PRO A 96 1.19 20.99 0.80
N VAL A 97 0.69 19.88 0.23
CA VAL A 97 0.94 18.53 0.75
C VAL A 97 2.43 18.19 0.72
N HIS A 98 3.12 18.52 -0.37
CA HIS A 98 4.56 18.32 -0.52
C HIS A 98 5.37 19.22 0.41
N ASP A 99 4.93 20.45 0.64
CA ASP A 99 5.55 21.37 1.60
C ASP A 99 5.57 20.74 3.01
N ALA A 100 4.42 20.25 3.47
CA ALA A 100 4.33 19.55 4.75
C ALA A 100 5.21 18.29 4.79
N ALA A 101 5.21 17.50 3.71
CA ALA A 101 6.02 16.29 3.59
C ALA A 101 7.53 16.59 3.64
N LEU A 102 7.99 17.65 2.96
CA LEU A 102 9.38 18.10 2.98
C LEU A 102 9.77 18.57 4.39
N THR A 103 8.94 19.37 5.04
CA THR A 103 9.23 19.91 6.39
C THR A 103 9.29 18.78 7.42
N GLY A 104 8.35 17.85 7.33
CA GLY A 104 8.34 16.61 8.09
C GLY A 104 9.58 15.75 7.87
N GLY A 105 9.86 15.44 6.61
CA GLY A 105 10.98 14.61 6.19
C GLY A 105 12.33 15.16 6.60
N GLN A 106 12.57 16.47 6.43
CA GLN A 106 13.82 17.11 6.84
C GLN A 106 14.03 17.01 8.36
N ARG A 107 12.97 17.17 9.16
CA ARG A 107 13.05 16.95 10.62
C ARG A 107 13.38 15.50 10.96
N LEU A 108 12.73 14.53 10.33
CA LEU A 108 13.00 13.10 10.54
C LEU A 108 14.41 12.69 10.07
N LEU A 109 14.93 13.31 9.02
CA LEU A 109 16.31 13.12 8.57
C LEU A 109 17.36 13.72 9.51
N ALA A 110 16.97 14.68 10.35
CA ALA A 110 17.81 15.25 11.40
C ALA A 110 17.70 14.48 12.73
N ASP A 111 16.52 13.91 13.01
CA ASP A 111 16.25 13.06 14.17
C ASP A 111 15.83 11.65 13.75
N THR A 112 16.82 10.79 13.51
CA THR A 112 16.60 9.40 13.10
C THR A 112 16.06 8.51 14.21
N SER A 113 15.88 9.03 15.44
CA SER A 113 15.28 8.26 16.53
C SER A 113 13.78 8.04 16.32
N THR A 114 13.15 8.90 15.52
CA THR A 114 11.73 8.82 15.19
C THR A 114 11.55 8.41 13.73
N GLY A 115 10.79 7.33 13.53
CA GLY A 115 10.35 6.96 12.19
C GLY A 115 9.17 7.83 11.74
N PRO A 116 8.87 7.86 10.43
CA PRO A 116 7.69 8.54 9.92
C PRO A 116 6.42 7.97 10.55
N GLY A 117 5.51 8.87 10.95
CA GLY A 117 4.19 8.52 11.44
C GLY A 117 3.30 7.88 10.38
N PRO A 118 2.13 7.34 10.77
CA PRO A 118 1.19 6.77 9.82
C PRO A 118 0.50 7.87 8.98
N CYS A 119 0.22 7.53 7.72
CA CYS A 119 -0.58 8.37 6.82
C CYS A 119 -1.97 8.67 7.43
N PRO A 120 -2.38 9.95 7.57
CA PRO A 120 -3.65 10.32 8.20
C PRO A 120 -4.90 9.68 7.56
N ALA A 121 -4.94 9.58 6.24
CA ALA A 121 -6.02 8.90 5.51
C ALA A 121 -6.08 7.40 5.84
N CYS A 122 -4.92 6.73 5.97
CA CYS A 122 -4.86 5.32 6.39
C CYS A 122 -5.36 5.13 7.84
N VAL A 123 -5.05 6.08 8.74
CA VAL A 123 -5.55 6.04 10.12
C VAL A 123 -7.07 6.14 10.13
N ASN A 124 -7.64 7.10 9.41
CA ASN A 124 -9.11 7.25 9.33
C ASN A 124 -9.80 6.00 8.75
N GLY A 125 -9.22 5.40 7.70
CA GLY A 125 -9.70 4.14 7.16
C GLY A 125 -9.64 2.99 8.18
N ALA A 126 -8.51 2.83 8.88
CA ALA A 126 -8.35 1.79 9.90
C ALA A 126 -9.33 1.96 11.07
N ASP A 127 -9.60 3.21 11.50
CA ASP A 127 -10.59 3.49 12.54
C ASP A 127 -12.01 3.11 12.07
N ALA A 128 -12.34 3.34 10.80
CA ALA A 128 -13.62 2.95 10.22
C ALA A 128 -13.76 1.43 10.10
N GLU A 129 -12.69 0.75 9.67
CA GLU A 129 -12.58 -0.71 9.65
C GLU A 129 -12.83 -1.31 11.04
N ASP A 130 -12.20 -0.76 12.09
CA ASP A 130 -12.38 -1.24 13.45
C ASP A 130 -13.83 -1.05 13.93
N ARG A 131 -14.42 0.14 13.71
CA ARG A 131 -15.84 0.40 14.04
C ARG A 131 -16.77 -0.57 13.30
N ALA A 132 -16.54 -0.81 12.01
CA ALA A 132 -17.33 -1.75 11.21
C ALA A 132 -17.24 -3.18 11.78
N LEU A 133 -16.04 -3.64 12.16
CA LEU A 133 -15.86 -4.93 12.83
C LEU A 133 -16.58 -4.98 14.19
N GLN A 134 -16.52 -3.92 15.00
CA GLN A 134 -17.23 -3.86 16.27
C GLN A 134 -18.75 -3.93 16.08
N THR A 135 -19.29 -3.33 15.02
CA THR A 135 -20.70 -3.47 14.66
C THR A 135 -21.07 -4.93 14.41
N VAL A 136 -20.27 -5.67 13.65
CA VAL A 136 -20.51 -7.10 13.40
C VAL A 136 -20.33 -7.94 14.67
N ILE A 137 -19.29 -7.71 15.46
CA ILE A 137 -19.01 -8.44 16.72
C ILE A 137 -20.21 -8.39 17.67
N ARG A 138 -20.89 -7.25 17.78
CA ARG A 138 -22.04 -7.06 18.69
C ARG A 138 -23.28 -7.87 18.31
N ALA A 139 -23.35 -8.39 17.09
CA ALA A 139 -24.51 -9.11 16.58
C ALA A 139 -24.17 -10.45 15.92
N VAL A 140 -22.92 -10.93 16.00
CA VAL A 140 -22.47 -12.16 15.33
C VAL A 140 -23.12 -13.43 15.93
N ASP A 141 -23.70 -13.35 17.11
CA ASP A 141 -24.48 -14.42 17.73
C ASP A 141 -25.91 -14.52 17.16
N ARG A 142 -26.34 -13.53 16.38
CA ARG A 142 -27.69 -13.46 15.79
C ARG A 142 -27.73 -14.28 14.49
N PRO A 143 -28.72 -15.18 14.31
CA PRO A 143 -28.79 -16.05 13.14
C PRO A 143 -28.75 -15.31 11.78
N PRO A 144 -29.48 -14.21 11.56
CA PRO A 144 -29.43 -13.49 10.27
C PRO A 144 -28.04 -12.91 9.95
N VAL A 145 -27.31 -12.46 10.98
CA VAL A 145 -25.95 -11.94 10.80
C VAL A 145 -24.97 -13.08 10.50
N ARG A 146 -25.13 -14.23 11.17
CA ARG A 146 -24.34 -15.43 10.87
C ARG A 146 -24.53 -15.90 9.44
N GLU A 147 -25.77 -15.94 8.97
CA GLU A 147 -26.11 -16.31 7.60
C GLU A 147 -25.45 -15.35 6.60
N ALA A 148 -25.58 -14.03 6.81
CA ALA A 148 -24.94 -13.03 5.97
C ALA A 148 -23.42 -13.17 5.93
N VAL A 149 -22.76 -13.39 7.07
CA VAL A 149 -21.29 -13.59 7.13
C VAL A 149 -20.87 -14.88 6.41
N ALA A 150 -21.69 -15.93 6.44
CA ALA A 150 -21.40 -17.19 5.75
C ALA A 150 -21.62 -17.11 4.23
N ASP A 151 -22.45 -16.19 3.76
CA ASP A 151 -22.78 -15.95 2.35
C ASP A 151 -21.90 -14.87 1.69
N GLU A 152 -20.58 -14.94 1.94
CA GLU A 152 -19.56 -14.09 1.28
C GLU A 152 -19.62 -12.58 1.57
N ALA A 153 -20.48 -12.09 2.47
CA ALA A 153 -20.56 -10.66 2.80
C ALA A 153 -19.30 -10.08 3.50
N MET A 154 -18.32 -10.94 3.81
CA MET A 154 -17.03 -10.57 4.37
C MET A 154 -15.91 -11.32 3.65
N CYS A 155 -14.83 -10.61 3.34
CA CYS A 155 -13.62 -11.23 2.84
C CYS A 155 -12.93 -12.06 3.93
N LEU A 156 -12.13 -13.02 3.50
CA LEU A 156 -11.44 -13.95 4.37
C LEU A 156 -10.52 -13.29 5.41
N PRO A 157 -9.72 -12.26 5.09
CA PRO A 157 -8.96 -11.54 6.11
C PRO A 157 -9.83 -10.96 7.22
N HIS A 158 -11.01 -10.41 6.88
CA HIS A 158 -11.94 -9.87 7.87
C HIS A 158 -12.69 -10.95 8.64
N MET A 159 -13.03 -12.08 8.02
CA MET A 159 -13.57 -13.24 8.74
C MET A 159 -12.55 -13.79 9.75
N ALA A 160 -11.28 -13.89 9.36
CA ALA A 160 -10.20 -14.32 10.24
C ALA A 160 -10.02 -13.34 11.42
N LEU A 161 -9.99 -12.03 11.15
CA LEU A 161 -9.92 -11.01 12.19
C LEU A 161 -11.12 -11.07 13.13
N LEU A 162 -12.33 -11.21 12.60
CA LEU A 162 -13.54 -11.38 13.39
C LEU A 162 -13.46 -12.64 14.28
N ALA A 163 -13.01 -13.77 13.75
CA ALA A 163 -12.87 -15.03 14.49
C ALA A 163 -11.90 -14.94 15.68
N THR A 164 -10.83 -14.15 15.55
CA THR A 164 -9.89 -13.91 16.66
C THR A 164 -10.42 -12.97 17.74
N ARG A 165 -11.44 -12.16 17.43
CA ARG A 165 -12.00 -11.13 18.33
C ARG A 165 -13.30 -11.56 19.03
N THR A 166 -13.86 -12.72 18.71
CA THR A 166 -15.14 -13.19 19.28
C THR A 166 -14.95 -14.26 20.38
N GLY A 167 -16.03 -14.87 20.88
CA GLY A 167 -15.96 -16.04 21.79
C GLY A 167 -15.33 -17.26 21.15
N ALA A 168 -15.01 -18.31 21.93
CA ALA A 168 -14.42 -19.54 21.38
C ALA A 168 -15.38 -20.24 20.40
N ASP A 169 -16.67 -20.28 20.73
CA ASP A 169 -17.71 -20.90 19.91
C ASP A 169 -17.93 -20.12 18.60
N ASP A 170 -18.12 -18.79 18.69
CA ASP A 170 -18.26 -17.93 17.51
C ASP A 170 -17.02 -17.95 16.62
N GLY A 171 -15.83 -17.92 17.23
CA GLY A 171 -14.56 -17.98 16.50
C GLY A 171 -14.39 -19.31 15.77
N GLY A 172 -14.74 -20.42 16.42
CA GLY A 172 -14.74 -21.75 15.80
C GLY A 172 -15.74 -21.86 14.64
N TRP A 173 -16.96 -21.31 14.82
CA TRP A 173 -17.98 -21.25 13.78
C TRP A 173 -17.51 -20.41 12.59
N LEU A 174 -16.98 -19.20 12.80
CA LEU A 174 -16.45 -18.33 11.75
C LEU A 174 -15.34 -19.01 10.94
N ALA A 175 -14.41 -19.69 11.62
CA ALA A 175 -13.36 -20.44 10.95
C ALA A 175 -13.92 -21.61 10.13
N GLY A 176 -14.95 -22.30 10.65
CA GLY A 176 -15.68 -23.34 9.92
C GLY A 176 -16.39 -22.81 8.67
N ALA A 177 -17.07 -21.67 8.78
CA ALA A 177 -17.75 -21.02 7.65
C ALA A 177 -16.73 -20.59 6.56
N ALA A 178 -15.59 -20.03 6.96
CA ALA A 178 -14.51 -19.68 6.05
C ALA A 178 -13.93 -20.92 5.33
N LEU A 179 -13.72 -22.04 6.05
CA LEU A 179 -13.26 -23.31 5.45
C LEU A 179 -14.26 -23.85 4.42
N ALA A 180 -15.54 -23.92 4.78
CA ALA A 180 -16.59 -24.36 3.85
C ALA A 180 -16.66 -23.47 2.60
N HIS A 181 -16.34 -22.18 2.74
CA HIS A 181 -16.27 -21.26 1.61
C HIS A 181 -15.05 -21.52 0.70
N LEU A 182 -13.87 -21.76 1.30
CA LEU A 182 -12.65 -22.13 0.56
C LEU A 182 -12.85 -23.42 -0.26
N GLU A 183 -13.57 -24.40 0.28
CA GLU A 183 -13.88 -25.69 -0.37
C GLU A 183 -14.78 -25.56 -1.60
N ARG A 184 -15.71 -24.59 -1.63
CA ARG A 184 -16.61 -24.36 -2.78
C ARG A 184 -15.89 -23.86 -4.04
N GLN A 185 -14.62 -23.48 -3.95
CA GLN A 185 -13.74 -23.01 -5.03
C GLN A 185 -14.22 -21.81 -5.87
N ARG A 186 -15.34 -21.16 -5.54
CA ARG A 186 -15.94 -20.04 -6.29
C ARG A 186 -15.47 -18.64 -5.84
N THR A 187 -14.41 -18.56 -5.04
CA THR A 187 -13.96 -17.32 -4.43
C THR A 187 -13.28 -16.37 -5.41
N GLY A 188 -13.82 -15.16 -5.53
CA GLY A 188 -13.13 -14.05 -6.18
C GLY A 188 -11.90 -13.59 -5.38
N MET A 189 -10.98 -12.88 -6.06
CA MET A 189 -9.77 -12.36 -5.42
C MET A 189 -10.07 -11.40 -4.27
N SER A 190 -11.12 -10.58 -4.39
CA SER A 190 -11.57 -9.66 -3.34
C SER A 190 -12.05 -10.38 -2.08
N TRP A 191 -12.60 -11.59 -2.19
CA TRP A 191 -12.93 -12.39 -1.02
C TRP A 191 -11.67 -12.98 -0.38
N LEU A 192 -10.75 -13.54 -1.16
CA LEU A 192 -9.54 -14.20 -0.63
C LEU A 192 -8.55 -13.20 0.00
N ALA A 193 -8.34 -12.06 -0.65
CA ALA A 193 -7.31 -11.08 -0.30
C ALA A 193 -7.89 -9.79 0.33
N GLY A 194 -9.21 -9.61 0.33
CA GLY A 194 -9.82 -8.31 0.64
C GLY A 194 -9.74 -7.35 -0.56
N MET A 195 -10.31 -6.15 -0.40
CA MET A 195 -10.23 -5.11 -1.42
C MET A 195 -8.90 -4.35 -1.34
N ASP A 196 -8.35 -4.02 -2.50
CA ASP A 196 -7.18 -3.16 -2.67
C ASP A 196 -7.55 -2.02 -3.63
N PRO A 197 -7.92 -0.83 -3.13
CA PRO A 197 -8.34 0.28 -3.98
C PRO A 197 -7.22 0.83 -4.87
N ASP A 198 -5.96 0.49 -4.60
CA ASP A 198 -4.79 0.93 -5.35
C ASP A 198 -4.34 -0.09 -6.42
N ALA A 199 -4.91 -1.31 -6.44
CA ALA A 199 -4.54 -2.35 -7.39
C ALA A 199 -4.65 -1.91 -8.85
N THR A 200 -5.75 -1.22 -9.21
CA THR A 200 -5.95 -0.72 -10.58
C THR A 200 -4.85 0.29 -10.98
N ALA A 201 -4.49 1.20 -10.08
CA ALA A 201 -3.46 2.19 -10.37
C ALA A 201 -2.08 1.54 -10.54
N ARG A 202 -1.74 0.53 -9.72
CA ARG A 202 -0.51 -0.25 -9.89
C ARG A 202 -0.51 -1.09 -11.16
N ALA A 203 -1.65 -1.66 -11.55
CA ALA A 203 -1.78 -2.43 -12.79
C ALA A 203 -1.48 -1.59 -14.03
N LEU A 204 -1.73 -0.27 -14.00
CA LEU A 204 -1.35 0.64 -15.08
C LEU A 204 0.16 0.95 -15.09
N LEU A 205 0.80 0.99 -13.92
CA LEU A 205 2.22 1.30 -13.77
C LEU A 205 3.12 0.11 -14.11
N HIS A 206 2.74 -1.10 -13.70
CA HIS A 206 3.60 -2.29 -13.83
C HIS A 206 4.05 -2.62 -15.26
N PRO A 207 3.21 -2.51 -16.30
CA PRO A 207 3.65 -2.73 -17.69
C PRO A 207 4.77 -1.78 -18.14
N LEU A 208 4.87 -0.58 -17.54
CA LEU A 208 5.91 0.41 -17.87
C LEU A 208 7.31 -0.05 -17.41
N LEU A 209 7.39 -1.04 -16.52
CA LEU A 209 8.67 -1.67 -16.12
C LEU A 209 9.14 -2.71 -17.15
N ASP A 210 8.26 -3.22 -18.02
CA ASP A 210 8.56 -4.35 -18.91
C ASP A 210 9.66 -4.05 -19.95
N PRO A 211 9.82 -2.84 -20.51
CA PRO A 211 10.97 -2.49 -21.33
C PRO A 211 12.30 -2.62 -20.60
N LEU A 212 12.36 -2.18 -19.34
CA LEU A 212 13.57 -2.26 -18.50
C LEU A 212 13.92 -3.73 -18.21
N LEU A 213 12.92 -4.55 -17.90
CA LEU A 213 13.11 -5.98 -17.69
C LEU A 213 13.61 -6.71 -18.95
N ARG A 214 13.09 -6.37 -20.14
CA ARG A 214 13.59 -6.92 -21.40
C ARG A 214 15.02 -6.48 -21.69
N ALA A 215 15.33 -5.21 -21.47
CA ALA A 215 16.70 -4.70 -21.60
C ALA A 215 17.67 -5.46 -20.67
N GLU A 216 17.30 -5.66 -19.41
CA GLU A 216 18.09 -6.46 -18.46
C GLU A 216 18.29 -7.92 -18.92
N GLN A 217 17.26 -8.54 -19.50
CA GLN A 217 17.34 -9.91 -20.05
C GLN A 217 18.31 -10.00 -21.23
N HIS A 218 18.21 -9.08 -22.18
CA HIS A 218 19.16 -8.99 -23.30
C HIS A 218 20.58 -8.65 -22.83
N GLN A 219 20.69 -7.91 -21.73
CA GLN A 219 21.94 -7.46 -21.13
C GLN A 219 22.44 -8.36 -19.99
N GLN A 220 21.98 -9.61 -19.88
CA GLN A 220 22.50 -10.54 -18.87
C GLN A 220 24.03 -10.76 -18.98
N GLN A 221 24.62 -10.40 -20.11
CA GLN A 221 26.07 -10.42 -20.36
C GLN A 221 26.80 -9.10 -20.01
N ARG A 222 26.11 -8.01 -19.67
CA ARG A 222 26.75 -6.72 -19.33
C ARG A 222 27.25 -6.72 -17.88
N ALA A 223 28.24 -5.86 -17.63
CA ALA A 223 28.74 -5.64 -16.28
C ALA A 223 27.63 -5.05 -15.40
N VAL A 224 27.64 -5.39 -14.10
CA VAL A 224 26.71 -4.82 -13.09
C VAL A 224 26.73 -3.29 -13.12
N LEU A 225 27.90 -2.71 -13.41
CA LEU A 225 28.08 -1.26 -13.45
C LEU A 225 27.40 -0.59 -14.65
N ASP A 226 27.27 -1.26 -15.81
CA ASP A 226 26.54 -0.69 -16.95
C ASP A 226 25.04 -0.54 -16.64
N ARG A 227 24.49 -1.51 -15.90
CA ARG A 227 23.10 -1.42 -15.41
C ARG A 227 22.94 -0.32 -14.37
N TRP A 228 23.90 -0.18 -13.47
CA TRP A 228 23.93 0.92 -12.51
C TRP A 228 23.87 2.27 -13.22
N ASP A 229 24.75 2.48 -14.21
CA ASP A 229 24.84 3.72 -14.97
C ASP A 229 23.52 4.01 -15.71
N ALA A 230 22.86 2.98 -16.26
CA ALA A 230 21.54 3.11 -16.88
C ALA A 230 20.42 3.45 -15.87
N ASP A 231 20.48 2.88 -14.66
CA ASP A 231 19.45 3.10 -13.63
C ASP A 231 19.52 4.51 -13.05
N ILE A 232 20.72 5.03 -12.78
CA ILE A 232 20.88 6.39 -12.23
C ILE A 232 20.65 7.49 -13.27
N ALA A 233 20.70 7.15 -14.56
CA ALA A 233 20.33 8.07 -15.64
C ALA A 233 18.82 8.34 -15.70
N LEU A 234 18.00 7.53 -15.02
CA LEU A 234 16.56 7.76 -14.91
C LEU A 234 16.27 8.81 -13.83
N VAL A 235 15.24 9.62 -14.06
CA VAL A 235 14.76 10.63 -13.10
C VAL A 235 13.89 9.96 -12.03
N CYS A 236 14.48 9.04 -11.27
CA CYS A 236 13.80 8.30 -10.21
C CYS A 236 14.78 7.78 -9.15
N CYS A 237 14.24 7.30 -8.03
CA CYS A 237 15.02 6.65 -6.99
C CYS A 237 15.45 5.24 -7.45
N PRO A 238 16.76 4.94 -7.54
CA PRO A 238 17.24 3.63 -8.00
C PRO A 238 16.86 2.49 -7.04
N LEU A 239 16.62 2.78 -5.77
CA LEU A 239 16.17 1.79 -4.78
C LEU A 239 14.71 1.37 -5.00
N CYS A 240 13.79 2.34 -5.16
CA CYS A 240 12.39 2.06 -5.53
C CYS A 240 12.31 1.30 -6.86
N LEU A 241 13.15 1.67 -7.82
CA LEU A 241 13.18 1.02 -9.12
C LEU A 241 13.61 -0.45 -9.01
N ALA A 242 14.68 -0.72 -8.26
CA ALA A 242 15.14 -2.09 -8.00
C ALA A 242 14.06 -2.93 -7.28
N GLU A 243 13.37 -2.34 -6.30
CA GLU A 243 12.27 -2.95 -5.57
C GLU A 243 11.15 -3.42 -6.52
N HIS A 244 10.57 -2.48 -7.27
CA HIS A 244 9.42 -2.76 -8.13
C HIS A 244 9.80 -3.67 -9.31
N ARG A 245 11.02 -3.55 -9.86
CA ARG A 245 11.51 -4.50 -10.88
C ARG A 245 11.61 -5.91 -10.34
N ALA A 246 12.10 -6.10 -9.10
CA ALA A 246 12.22 -7.42 -8.49
C ALA A 246 10.85 -8.08 -8.28
N ALA A 247 9.90 -7.33 -7.71
CA ALA A 247 8.52 -7.79 -7.58
C ALA A 247 7.91 -8.16 -8.94
N ARG A 248 8.02 -7.25 -9.93
CA ARG A 248 7.47 -7.46 -11.27
C ARG A 248 8.08 -8.69 -11.95
N ARG A 249 9.40 -8.91 -11.81
CA ARG A 249 10.09 -10.08 -12.37
C ARG A 249 9.55 -11.37 -11.78
N LEU A 250 9.44 -11.44 -10.45
CA LEU A 250 8.89 -12.61 -9.76
C LEU A 250 7.44 -12.87 -10.17
N LEU A 251 6.58 -11.85 -10.15
CA LEU A 251 5.17 -12.01 -10.49
C LEU A 251 4.98 -12.43 -11.96
N ARG A 252 5.80 -11.90 -12.88
CA ARG A 252 5.78 -12.34 -14.29
C ARG A 252 6.20 -13.78 -14.45
N TRP A 253 7.28 -14.20 -13.79
CA TRP A 253 7.69 -15.60 -13.79
C TRP A 253 6.59 -16.50 -13.21
N ALA A 254 6.02 -16.14 -12.06
CA ALA A 254 4.94 -16.92 -11.43
C ALA A 254 3.68 -17.00 -12.32
N ALA A 255 3.33 -15.92 -13.02
CA ALA A 255 2.20 -15.88 -13.94
C ALA A 255 2.38 -16.75 -15.19
N THR A 256 3.58 -16.73 -15.80
CA THR A 256 3.85 -17.38 -17.10
C THR A 256 4.46 -18.78 -17.00
N SER A 257 4.80 -19.24 -15.81
CA SER A 257 5.30 -20.60 -15.60
C SER A 257 4.29 -21.64 -16.08
N THR A 258 4.78 -22.74 -16.65
CA THR A 258 4.00 -23.91 -17.06
C THR A 258 4.30 -25.08 -16.12
N ASP A 259 3.54 -26.19 -16.19
CA ASP A 259 3.61 -27.28 -15.19
C ASP A 259 5.01 -27.82 -14.89
N SER A 260 5.89 -27.92 -15.90
CA SER A 260 7.27 -28.39 -15.71
C SER A 260 8.20 -27.37 -15.02
N ARG A 261 7.76 -26.12 -14.89
CA ARG A 261 8.48 -25.00 -14.26
C ARG A 261 7.63 -24.25 -13.26
N ARG A 262 6.55 -24.85 -12.77
CA ARG A 262 5.64 -24.22 -11.81
C ARG A 262 6.44 -23.86 -10.54
N PRO A 263 6.24 -22.66 -9.97
CA PRO A 263 6.84 -22.30 -8.68
C PRO A 263 6.51 -23.34 -7.61
N ALA A 264 7.47 -23.65 -6.74
CA ALA A 264 7.19 -24.51 -5.59
C ALA A 264 6.14 -23.84 -4.68
N ARG A 265 5.38 -24.63 -3.91
CA ARG A 265 4.32 -24.10 -3.03
C ARG A 265 4.88 -23.08 -2.04
N GLU A 266 6.13 -23.23 -1.61
CA GLU A 266 6.83 -22.32 -0.71
C GLU A 266 7.05 -20.93 -1.36
N GLU A 267 7.22 -20.90 -2.68
CA GLU A 267 7.49 -19.70 -3.49
C GLU A 267 6.22 -18.97 -3.92
N THR A 268 5.04 -19.60 -3.80
CA THR A 268 3.74 -19.02 -4.18
C THR A 268 3.06 -18.25 -3.06
N GLY A 269 3.62 -18.19 -1.84
CA GLY A 269 3.07 -17.39 -0.76
C GLY A 269 3.11 -15.90 -1.08
N LEU A 270 1.95 -15.27 -1.22
CA LEU A 270 1.81 -13.86 -1.58
C LEU A 270 0.90 -13.13 -0.58
N CYS A 271 1.22 -11.87 -0.30
CA CYS A 271 0.34 -10.99 0.47
C CYS A 271 -0.82 -10.49 -0.42
N PRO A 272 -1.88 -9.91 0.18
CA PRO A 272 -3.01 -9.35 -0.57
C PRO A 272 -2.62 -8.44 -1.74
N ARG A 273 -1.68 -7.49 -1.50
CA ARG A 273 -1.18 -6.56 -2.53
C ARG A 273 -0.67 -7.31 -3.76
N HIS A 274 0.24 -8.26 -3.55
CA HIS A 274 0.89 -8.99 -4.63
C HIS A 274 -0.01 -10.06 -5.27
N LEU A 275 -1.04 -10.55 -4.55
CA LEU A 275 -2.10 -11.37 -5.15
C LEU A 275 -2.95 -10.57 -6.13
N HIS A 276 -3.33 -9.34 -5.78
CA HIS A 276 -4.00 -8.42 -6.71
C HIS A 276 -3.12 -8.10 -7.92
N ASP A 277 -1.85 -7.79 -7.70
CA ASP A 277 -0.90 -7.49 -8.78
C ASP A 277 -0.69 -8.69 -9.73
N LEU A 278 -0.62 -9.91 -9.19
CA LEU A 278 -0.52 -11.15 -9.97
C LEU A 278 -1.82 -11.40 -10.77
N THR A 279 -2.98 -11.17 -10.15
CA THR A 279 -4.28 -11.36 -10.81
C THR A 279 -4.46 -10.38 -11.97
N ALA A 280 -4.08 -9.12 -11.76
CA ALA A 280 -4.12 -8.09 -12.79
C ALA A 280 -3.17 -8.38 -13.97
N LEU A 281 -2.04 -9.07 -13.70
CA LEU A 281 -1.14 -9.52 -14.74
C LEU A 281 -1.74 -10.66 -15.59
N GLY A 282 -2.52 -11.55 -14.98
CA GLY A 282 -3.05 -12.75 -15.64
C GLY A 282 -1.96 -13.76 -16.00
N GLY A 283 -2.35 -14.86 -16.66
CA GLY A 283 -1.41 -15.89 -17.12
C GLY A 283 -1.82 -17.32 -16.69
N PRO A 284 -1.23 -18.35 -17.31
CA PRO A 284 -1.62 -19.75 -17.13
C PRO A 284 -1.47 -20.27 -15.70
N SER A 285 -0.48 -19.77 -14.93
CA SER A 285 -0.20 -20.25 -13.57
C SER A 285 -0.92 -19.48 -12.46
N VAL A 286 -1.64 -18.39 -12.77
CA VAL A 286 -2.27 -17.54 -11.75
C VAL A 286 -3.24 -18.34 -10.87
N SER A 287 -4.14 -19.13 -11.47
CA SER A 287 -5.09 -19.95 -10.72
C SER A 287 -4.41 -20.95 -9.77
N ALA A 288 -3.27 -21.50 -10.18
CA ALA A 288 -2.46 -22.41 -9.37
C ALA A 288 -1.85 -21.70 -8.15
N VAL A 289 -1.25 -20.52 -8.35
CA VAL A 289 -0.72 -19.69 -7.25
C VAL A 289 -1.82 -19.25 -6.29
N VAL A 290 -3.00 -18.89 -6.81
CA VAL A 290 -4.17 -18.53 -5.99
C VAL A 290 -4.65 -19.75 -5.17
N ALA A 291 -4.69 -20.94 -5.76
CA ALA A 291 -5.02 -22.17 -5.05
C ALA A 291 -4.02 -22.50 -3.92
N ASP A 292 -2.73 -22.24 -4.11
CA ASP A 292 -1.73 -22.46 -3.06
C ASP A 292 -1.92 -21.50 -1.87
N ASN A 293 -2.27 -20.23 -2.14
CA ASN A 293 -2.61 -19.26 -1.09
C ASN A 293 -3.92 -19.62 -0.38
N ARG A 294 -4.90 -20.15 -1.12
CA ARG A 294 -6.14 -20.72 -0.56
C ARG A 294 -5.84 -21.86 0.42
N ALA A 295 -4.99 -22.81 0.01
CA ALA A 295 -4.59 -23.94 0.86
C ALA A 295 -3.88 -23.48 2.13
N ARG A 296 -3.01 -22.46 2.06
CA ARG A 296 -2.37 -21.88 3.26
C ARG A 296 -3.38 -21.30 4.25
N TRP A 297 -4.40 -20.59 3.76
CA TRP A 297 -5.50 -20.11 4.60
C TRP A 297 -6.28 -21.27 5.23
N SER A 298 -6.59 -22.32 4.46
CA SER A 298 -7.26 -23.51 4.99
C SER A 298 -6.46 -24.16 6.14
N ASP A 299 -5.14 -24.29 5.97
CA ASP A 299 -4.24 -24.83 7.00
C ASP A 299 -4.27 -23.97 8.29
N GLN A 300 -4.23 -22.64 8.14
CA GLN A 300 -4.27 -21.71 9.28
C GLN A 300 -5.62 -21.72 10.01
N LEU A 301 -6.74 -21.71 9.28
CA LEU A 301 -8.09 -21.74 9.84
C LEU A 301 -8.38 -23.06 10.56
N THR A 302 -7.92 -24.18 10.01
CA THR A 302 -8.06 -25.50 10.63
C THR A 302 -7.35 -25.53 11.98
N ARG A 303 -6.09 -25.10 12.03
CA ARG A 303 -5.32 -25.00 13.29
C ARG A 303 -5.99 -24.09 14.31
N PHE A 304 -6.55 -22.96 13.87
CA PHE A 304 -7.29 -22.06 14.74
C PHE A 304 -8.54 -22.72 15.34
N ARG A 305 -9.36 -23.36 14.49
CA ARG A 305 -10.58 -24.06 14.90
C ARG A 305 -10.30 -25.18 15.91
N GLU A 306 -9.27 -25.98 15.67
CA GLU A 306 -8.86 -27.08 16.56
C GLU A 306 -8.27 -26.60 17.89
N SER A 307 -7.70 -25.39 17.91
CA SER A 307 -7.10 -24.80 19.12
C SER A 307 -8.12 -24.05 19.98
N ALA A 308 -9.25 -23.63 19.41
CA ALA A 308 -10.31 -22.92 20.12
C ALA A 308 -10.81 -23.64 21.40
N PRO A 309 -11.06 -24.97 21.42
CA PRO A 309 -11.50 -25.66 22.63
C PRO A 309 -10.38 -25.96 23.65
N ARG A 310 -9.10 -25.83 23.26
CA ARG A 310 -7.94 -26.21 24.11
C ARG A 310 -7.55 -25.15 25.15
N GLY A 311 -8.40 -24.14 25.35
CA GLY A 311 -8.20 -23.07 26.33
C GLY A 311 -7.60 -21.77 25.78
N ARG A 312 -7.59 -20.73 26.62
CA ARG A 312 -7.28 -19.34 26.21
C ARG A 312 -5.86 -19.15 25.65
N ALA A 313 -4.86 -19.83 26.22
CA ALA A 313 -3.47 -19.71 25.77
C ALA A 313 -3.27 -20.29 24.37
N ALA A 314 -3.75 -21.52 24.12
CA ALA A 314 -3.70 -22.17 22.81
C ALA A 314 -4.42 -21.34 21.75
N ARG A 315 -5.63 -20.84 22.06
CA ARG A 315 -6.39 -19.96 21.17
C ARG A 315 -5.65 -18.67 20.85
N ARG A 316 -4.99 -18.03 21.83
CA ARG A 316 -4.21 -16.80 21.59
C ARG A 316 -3.05 -17.05 20.64
N THR A 317 -2.32 -18.16 20.83
CA THR A 317 -1.23 -18.55 19.91
C THR A 317 -1.76 -18.82 18.50
N ALA A 318 -2.86 -19.56 18.38
CA ALA A 318 -3.45 -19.84 17.08
C ALA A 318 -4.02 -18.58 16.39
N ALA A 319 -4.61 -17.66 17.16
CA ALA A 319 -5.05 -16.34 16.67
C ALA A 319 -3.87 -15.53 16.10
N ALA A 320 -2.75 -15.49 16.83
CA ALA A 320 -1.55 -14.81 16.36
C ALA A 320 -0.99 -15.44 15.06
N GLN A 321 -1.08 -16.77 14.93
CA GLN A 321 -0.68 -17.46 13.69
C GLN A 321 -1.65 -17.20 12.53
N LEU A 322 -2.95 -17.15 12.79
CA LEU A 322 -3.98 -16.88 11.79
C LEU A 322 -3.88 -15.44 11.24
N LEU A 323 -3.55 -14.47 12.09
CA LEU A 323 -3.36 -13.06 11.68
C LEU A 323 -1.94 -12.73 11.21
N ARG A 324 -1.02 -13.69 11.28
CA ARG A 324 0.34 -13.48 10.79
C ARG A 324 0.27 -13.26 9.28
N PRO A 325 0.79 -12.13 8.76
CA PRO A 325 0.89 -11.93 7.33
C PRO A 325 1.64 -13.11 6.69
N PRO A 326 1.24 -13.57 5.49
CA PRO A 326 1.98 -14.62 4.81
C PRO A 326 3.41 -14.15 4.58
N ASP A 327 4.37 -15.08 4.68
CA ASP A 327 5.76 -14.83 4.28
C ASP A 327 5.77 -14.62 2.75
N CYS A 328 5.52 -13.38 2.34
CA CYS A 328 5.29 -13.02 0.94
C CYS A 328 6.61 -13.06 0.17
N ARG A 329 6.69 -13.96 -0.82
CA ARG A 329 7.89 -14.12 -1.65
C ARG A 329 8.25 -12.84 -2.41
N ALA A 330 7.24 -12.13 -2.92
CA ALA A 330 7.44 -10.85 -3.61
C ALA A 330 7.97 -9.75 -2.67
N CYS A 331 7.42 -9.61 -1.45
CA CYS A 331 7.98 -8.67 -0.46
C CYS A 331 9.43 -9.04 -0.07
N ALA A 332 9.75 -10.33 0.03
CA ALA A 332 11.11 -10.76 0.34
C ALA A 332 12.11 -10.42 -0.79
N GLU A 333 11.69 -10.57 -2.05
CA GLU A 333 12.49 -10.18 -3.22
C GLU A 333 12.65 -8.66 -3.32
N GLU A 334 11.60 -7.89 -3.05
CA GLU A 334 11.64 -6.42 -2.92
C GLU A 334 12.72 -5.98 -1.92
N HIS A 335 12.64 -6.45 -0.66
CA HIS A 335 13.62 -6.11 0.37
C HIS A 335 15.04 -6.55 0.01
N THR A 336 15.19 -7.73 -0.62
CA THR A 336 16.50 -8.22 -1.06
C THR A 336 17.09 -7.34 -2.16
N ALA A 337 16.27 -6.90 -3.11
CA ALA A 337 16.68 -6.03 -4.19
C ALA A 337 17.10 -4.65 -3.67
N VAL A 338 16.31 -4.03 -2.78
CA VAL A 338 16.66 -2.75 -2.14
C VAL A 338 18.00 -2.86 -1.40
N ARG A 339 18.19 -3.89 -0.58
CA ARG A 339 19.46 -4.09 0.14
C ARG A 339 20.66 -4.23 -0.79
N ARG A 340 20.54 -5.04 -1.85
CA ARG A 340 21.61 -5.24 -2.83
C ARG A 340 21.91 -3.94 -3.60
N GLN A 341 20.87 -3.21 -3.99
CA GLN A 341 21.02 -1.94 -4.70
C GLN A 341 21.64 -0.86 -3.80
N ALA A 342 21.29 -0.81 -2.51
CA ALA A 342 21.90 0.10 -1.55
C ALA A 342 23.39 -0.21 -1.34
N ALA A 343 23.75 -1.50 -1.27
CA ALA A 343 25.16 -1.92 -1.20
C ALA A 343 25.92 -1.56 -2.48
N LEU A 344 25.32 -1.75 -3.65
CA LEU A 344 25.90 -1.35 -4.94
C LEU A 344 26.08 0.17 -5.02
N LEU A 345 25.08 0.97 -4.62
CA LEU A 345 25.17 2.42 -4.54
C LEU A 345 26.36 2.83 -3.65
N ALA A 346 26.48 2.26 -2.45
CA ALA A 346 27.56 2.58 -1.52
C ALA A 346 28.96 2.22 -2.07
N ALA A 347 29.06 1.18 -2.89
CA ALA A 347 30.30 0.82 -3.58
C ALA A 347 30.56 1.74 -4.79
N ALA A 348 29.54 2.01 -5.61
CA ALA A 348 29.64 2.77 -6.85
C ALA A 348 30.03 4.24 -6.58
N VAL A 349 29.54 4.86 -5.51
CA VAL A 349 29.93 6.24 -5.16
C VAL A 349 31.37 6.38 -4.66
N ARG A 350 32.11 5.28 -4.45
CA ARG A 350 33.55 5.31 -4.17
C ARG A 350 34.39 5.38 -5.45
N ASP A 351 33.81 5.06 -6.61
CA ASP A 351 34.44 5.21 -7.91
C ASP A 351 34.27 6.67 -8.40
N PRO A 352 35.36 7.42 -8.66
CA PRO A 352 35.26 8.86 -8.98
C PRO A 352 34.43 9.19 -10.23
N VAL A 353 34.39 8.29 -11.22
CA VAL A 353 33.58 8.49 -12.43
C VAL A 353 32.09 8.38 -12.08
N ARG A 354 31.70 7.35 -11.33
CA ARG A 354 30.30 7.14 -10.91
C ARG A 354 29.83 8.08 -9.83
N ALA A 355 30.72 8.51 -8.93
CA ALA A 355 30.42 9.58 -7.97
C ALA A 355 29.96 10.84 -8.70
N ARG A 356 30.72 11.29 -9.71
CA ARG A 356 30.36 12.47 -10.54
C ARG A 356 29.07 12.25 -11.33
N ALA A 357 28.84 11.06 -11.87
CA ALA A 357 27.57 10.76 -12.52
C ALA A 357 26.38 10.86 -11.54
N PHE A 358 26.56 10.33 -10.32
CA PHE A 358 25.54 10.35 -9.28
C PHE A 358 25.24 11.75 -8.74
N GLU A 359 26.23 12.65 -8.69
CA GLU A 359 26.02 14.08 -8.34
C GLU A 359 24.96 14.75 -9.23
N HIS A 360 24.89 14.35 -10.49
CA HIS A 360 23.96 14.90 -11.48
C HIS A 360 22.67 14.08 -11.60
N ALA A 361 22.61 12.90 -10.98
CA ALA A 361 21.45 12.02 -11.00
C ALA A 361 20.31 12.53 -10.12
N HIS A 362 19.17 11.85 -10.18
CA HIS A 362 18.02 12.12 -9.30
C HIS A 362 18.33 11.87 -7.83
N GLY A 363 19.17 10.88 -7.53
CA GLY A 363 19.48 10.44 -6.17
C GLY A 363 18.45 9.45 -5.62
N ILE A 364 18.48 9.21 -4.30
CA ILE A 364 17.48 8.39 -3.61
C ILE A 364 16.29 9.26 -3.16
N CYS A 365 15.11 8.67 -2.99
CA CYS A 365 13.96 9.40 -2.45
C CYS A 365 14.06 9.58 -0.93
N LEU A 366 13.36 10.60 -0.41
CA LEU A 366 13.24 10.88 1.02
C LEU A 366 12.78 9.64 1.81
N ARG A 367 11.75 8.92 1.34
CA ARG A 367 11.29 7.67 1.97
C ARG A 367 12.42 6.66 2.18
N HIS A 368 13.20 6.37 1.14
CA HIS A 368 14.32 5.44 1.24
C HIS A 368 15.46 5.94 2.13
N ALA A 369 15.66 7.25 2.20
CA ALA A 369 16.62 7.84 3.13
C ALA A 369 16.17 7.69 4.59
N LEU A 370 14.88 7.85 4.87
CA LEU A 370 14.28 7.65 6.20
C LEU A 370 14.28 6.18 6.63
N ASP A 371 14.07 5.26 5.70
CA ASP A 371 14.04 3.81 5.98
C ASP A 371 15.44 3.18 6.03
N HIS A 372 16.50 3.94 5.73
CA HIS A 372 17.87 3.45 5.74
C HIS A 372 18.36 3.20 7.18
N SER A 373 18.76 1.97 7.50
CA SER A 373 19.15 1.58 8.86
C SER A 373 20.58 1.98 9.28
N GLY A 374 21.32 2.68 8.41
CA GLY A 374 22.71 3.09 8.65
C GLY A 374 22.97 4.54 8.23
N ALA A 375 24.23 4.96 8.34
CA ALA A 375 24.64 6.25 7.78
C ALA A 375 24.69 6.17 6.26
N LEU A 376 23.96 7.06 5.59
CA LEU A 376 24.09 7.24 4.14
C LEU A 376 25.52 7.69 3.82
N PRO A 377 26.10 7.25 2.68
CA PRO A 377 27.34 7.85 2.18
C PRO A 377 27.20 9.37 2.08
N SER A 378 28.25 10.11 2.45
CA SER A 378 28.20 11.59 2.50
C SER A 378 27.72 12.20 1.18
N LEU A 379 28.22 11.68 0.04
CA LEU A 379 27.77 12.12 -1.28
C LEU A 379 26.26 11.92 -1.49
N VAL A 380 25.72 10.77 -1.07
CA VAL A 380 24.29 10.48 -1.21
C VAL A 380 23.45 11.44 -0.37
N ARG A 381 23.91 11.75 0.85
CA ARG A 381 23.27 12.74 1.71
C ARG A 381 23.31 14.13 1.09
N THR A 382 24.46 14.57 0.59
CA THR A 382 24.63 15.87 -0.08
C THR A 382 23.70 16.01 -1.29
N VAL A 383 23.64 14.98 -2.15
CA VAL A 383 22.74 14.99 -3.32
C VAL A 383 21.29 15.06 -2.86
N LEU A 384 20.88 14.25 -1.88
CA LEU A 384 19.52 14.28 -1.36
C LEU A 384 19.16 15.67 -0.79
N ASP A 385 20.00 16.24 0.07
CA ASP A 385 19.75 17.54 0.69
C ASP A 385 19.62 18.65 -0.38
N ALA A 386 20.50 18.64 -1.39
CA ALA A 386 20.43 19.57 -2.52
C ALA A 386 19.13 19.40 -3.34
N ARG A 387 18.71 18.16 -3.60
CA ARG A 387 17.47 17.87 -4.34
C ARG A 387 16.23 18.28 -3.54
N LEU A 388 16.20 18.05 -2.23
CA LEU A 388 15.11 18.48 -1.35
C LEU A 388 15.05 20.01 -1.23
N ALA A 389 16.19 20.69 -1.17
CA ALA A 389 16.25 22.15 -1.16
C ALA A 389 15.75 22.75 -2.49
N LEU A 390 16.13 22.17 -3.64
CA LEU A 390 15.60 22.59 -4.94
C LEU A 390 14.09 22.34 -5.04
N LEU A 391 13.62 21.16 -4.61
CA LEU A 391 12.19 20.85 -4.62
C LEU A 391 11.40 21.79 -3.70
N ARG A 392 11.95 22.18 -2.54
CA ARG A 392 11.36 23.21 -1.69
C ARG A 392 11.18 24.52 -2.45
N TRP A 393 12.26 24.99 -3.09
CA TRP A 393 12.20 26.21 -3.87
C TRP A 393 11.14 26.15 -4.98
N GLU A 394 11.03 25.02 -5.69
CA GLU A 394 9.98 24.84 -6.71
C GLU A 394 8.56 24.88 -6.12
N VAL A 395 8.35 24.31 -4.92
CA VAL A 395 7.05 24.34 -4.21
C VAL A 395 6.72 25.75 -3.72
N ASP A 396 7.71 26.46 -3.19
CA ASP A 396 7.55 27.85 -2.74
C ASP A 396 7.24 28.77 -3.93
N GLU A 397 7.97 28.61 -5.04
CA GLU A 397 7.76 29.39 -6.27
C GLU A 397 6.41 29.08 -6.92
N TRP A 398 5.98 27.82 -6.91
CA TRP A 398 4.64 27.45 -7.34
C TRP A 398 3.56 28.16 -6.51
N SER A 399 3.75 28.18 -5.17
CA SER A 399 2.80 28.77 -4.22
C SER A 399 2.72 30.28 -4.41
N ARG A 400 3.88 30.95 -4.49
CA ARG A 400 3.98 32.38 -4.83
C ARG A 400 3.21 32.70 -6.11
N ARG A 401 3.38 31.89 -7.17
CA ARG A 401 2.72 32.10 -8.46
C ARG A 401 1.21 31.86 -8.46
N GLN A 402 0.66 31.21 -7.44
CA GLN A 402 -0.79 31.15 -7.26
C GLN A 402 -1.37 32.47 -6.73
N ASP A 403 -0.54 33.35 -6.18
CA ASP A 403 -1.02 34.60 -5.65
C ASP A 403 -1.52 35.52 -6.78
N TRP A 404 -2.56 36.27 -6.46
CA TRP A 404 -3.22 37.17 -7.42
C TRP A 404 -2.25 38.20 -8.04
N HIS A 405 -1.28 38.68 -7.28
CA HIS A 405 -0.37 39.73 -7.71
C HIS A 405 0.68 39.24 -8.73
N THR A 406 0.99 37.95 -8.78
CA THR A 406 1.98 37.35 -9.69
C THR A 406 1.35 36.65 -10.90
N ARG A 407 0.01 36.66 -11.03
CA ARG A 407 -0.71 35.96 -12.11
C ARG A 407 -0.35 36.37 -13.54
N HIS A 408 0.31 37.53 -13.68
CA HIS A 408 0.76 38.08 -14.96
C HIS A 408 2.14 37.56 -15.37
N GLU A 409 2.87 36.91 -14.47
CA GLU A 409 4.17 36.31 -14.77
C GLU A 409 4.00 35.05 -15.64
N ALA A 410 4.99 34.78 -16.50
CA ALA A 410 4.96 33.62 -17.37
C ALA A 410 5.16 32.33 -16.56
N LYS A 411 4.17 31.42 -16.60
CA LYS A 411 4.21 30.10 -15.95
C LYS A 411 5.34 29.23 -16.51
N GLY A 412 6.15 28.63 -15.63
CA GLY A 412 7.30 27.80 -15.97
C GLY A 412 7.18 26.34 -15.56
N ALA A 413 8.31 25.66 -15.47
CA ALA A 413 8.39 24.22 -15.16
C ALA A 413 7.95 23.88 -13.72
N GLU A 414 7.95 24.85 -12.81
CA GLU A 414 7.45 24.74 -11.44
C GLU A 414 5.95 24.41 -11.39
N MET A 415 5.18 24.75 -12.43
CA MET A 415 3.75 24.40 -12.52
C MET A 415 3.49 22.89 -12.56
N ALA A 416 4.51 22.09 -12.87
CA ALA A 416 4.44 20.64 -12.84
C ALA A 416 5.01 20.01 -11.54
N VAL A 417 5.42 20.81 -10.55
CA VAL A 417 6.04 20.32 -9.31
C VAL A 417 5.15 19.33 -8.56
N GLY A 418 3.83 19.56 -8.54
CA GLY A 418 2.86 18.65 -7.94
C GLY A 418 2.90 17.22 -8.52
N ARG A 419 3.32 17.04 -9.78
CA ARG A 419 3.47 15.73 -10.41
C ARG A 419 4.88 15.16 -10.29
N ARG A 420 5.91 16.00 -10.24
CA ARG A 420 7.31 15.52 -10.17
C ARG A 420 7.74 15.21 -8.75
N ALA A 421 7.31 16.00 -7.77
CA ALA A 421 7.71 15.88 -6.37
C ALA A 421 7.60 14.46 -5.79
N PRO A 422 6.53 13.67 -6.08
CA PRO A 422 6.42 12.32 -5.54
C PRO A 422 7.61 11.41 -5.91
N SER A 423 8.24 11.60 -7.07
CA SER A 423 9.43 10.81 -7.45
C SER A 423 10.63 10.99 -6.51
N LEU A 424 10.72 12.15 -5.84
CA LEU A 424 11.75 12.45 -4.85
C LEU A 424 11.27 12.22 -3.41
N LEU A 425 9.99 12.44 -3.11
CA LEU A 425 9.45 12.22 -1.76
C LEU A 425 9.24 10.72 -1.47
N ASP A 426 8.56 10.03 -2.38
CA ASP A 426 8.27 8.61 -2.27
C ASP A 426 8.14 7.96 -3.67
N GLY A 427 9.25 7.45 -4.18
CA GLY A 427 9.33 6.86 -5.52
C GLY A 427 8.38 5.68 -5.77
N HIS A 428 7.77 5.09 -4.74
CA HIS A 428 6.76 4.03 -4.90
C HIS A 428 5.47 4.55 -5.56
N VAL A 429 5.22 5.86 -5.55
CA VAL A 429 4.06 6.48 -6.22
C VAL A 429 4.01 6.14 -7.71
N TYR A 430 5.17 6.09 -8.37
CA TYR A 430 5.30 5.73 -9.78
C TYR A 430 5.96 4.37 -10.00
N ALA A 431 5.88 3.46 -9.02
CA ALA A 431 6.53 2.16 -9.06
C ALA A 431 8.05 2.24 -9.35
N GLY A 432 8.72 3.26 -8.82
CA GLY A 432 10.14 3.52 -9.04
C GLY A 432 10.48 4.10 -10.40
N LEU A 433 9.51 4.44 -11.24
CA LEU A 433 9.73 5.11 -12.53
C LEU A 433 9.70 6.64 -12.39
N PRO A 434 10.18 7.39 -13.40
CA PRO A 434 9.94 8.82 -13.48
C PRO A 434 8.44 9.15 -13.47
N ALA A 435 8.10 10.39 -13.11
CA ALA A 435 6.72 10.87 -13.15
C ALA A 435 6.15 10.69 -14.57
N GLN A 436 4.99 10.03 -14.67
CA GLN A 436 4.35 9.73 -15.94
C GLN A 436 3.41 10.86 -16.35
N PRO A 437 3.62 11.55 -17.49
CA PRO A 437 2.81 12.69 -17.89
C PRO A 437 1.32 12.33 -18.08
N HIS A 438 1.04 11.10 -18.51
CA HIS A 438 -0.28 10.63 -18.93
C HIS A 438 -1.14 10.04 -17.81
N LEU A 439 -0.58 9.77 -16.61
CA LEU A 439 -1.36 9.23 -15.49
C LEU A 439 -2.25 10.28 -14.80
N ALA A 440 -2.23 11.53 -15.25
CA ALA A 440 -2.99 12.64 -14.69
C ALA A 440 -4.26 13.01 -15.47
N ALA A 441 -4.52 12.39 -16.62
CA ALA A 441 -5.73 12.67 -17.42
C ALA A 441 -6.74 11.51 -17.25
N PRO A 442 -7.97 11.76 -16.75
CA PRO A 442 -8.99 10.74 -16.73
C PRO A 442 -9.28 10.26 -18.17
N PRO A 443 -9.61 8.97 -18.38
CA PRO A 443 -9.86 8.41 -19.71
C PRO A 443 -10.94 9.16 -20.51
N HIS A 444 -11.85 9.84 -19.82
CA HIS A 444 -13.01 10.51 -20.39
C HIS A 444 -12.72 11.87 -21.04
N GLU A 445 -11.51 12.44 -20.87
CA GLU A 445 -11.10 13.71 -21.52
C GLU A 445 -10.25 13.51 -22.79
N ARG A 446 -10.13 12.29 -23.30
CA ARG A 446 -9.63 12.06 -24.67
C ARG A 446 -10.71 12.44 -25.67
N GLN A 447 -11.03 13.74 -25.76
CA GLN A 447 -11.65 14.26 -26.97
C GLN A 447 -10.70 13.90 -28.12
N PRO A 448 -11.17 13.21 -29.17
CA PRO A 448 -10.35 13.03 -30.36
C PRO A 448 -9.92 14.43 -30.80
N ALA A 449 -8.62 14.62 -30.99
CA ALA A 449 -8.12 15.83 -31.62
C ALA A 449 -8.94 15.99 -32.91
N ALA A 450 -9.65 17.11 -33.03
CA ALA A 450 -10.31 17.45 -34.28
C ALA A 450 -9.22 17.40 -35.36
N GLU A 451 -9.37 16.46 -36.29
CA GLU A 451 -8.59 16.41 -37.51
C GLU A 451 -9.00 17.66 -38.31
N ASP A 452 -8.18 18.70 -38.25
CA ASP A 452 -8.22 19.84 -39.17
C ASP A 452 -7.41 19.53 -40.44
#